data_AF-A0A453RQ77-F1
#
_entry.id   AF-A0A453RQ77-F1
#
_cell.length_a   1.000
_cell.length_b   1.000
_cell.length_c   1.000
_cell.angle_alpha   90.00
_cell.angle_beta   90.00
_cell.angle_gamma   90.00
#
_symmetry.space_group_name_H-M   'P 1'
#
loop_
_entity.id
_entity.type
_entity.pdbx_description
1 polymer ?
#
loop_
_entity_poly.entity_id
_entity_poly.type
_entity_poly.pdbx_seq_one_letter_code
_entity_poly.pdbx_strand_id
1 'polypeptide(L)'
;MRRGISGGQKKRATIGEMLVGLARCFFMDDISTGLDSSTTYEIVKFLQQMAHLMDLTVVISLLQPPPETLELFDDIILLCEGQIVYHGPRENATGFFEIMGFKCPSRKNVADFLQEVTSKMDQKQYWIGDENKYQYRSIEKFAESFRSSYLPRPAKDDLCRTNNTGKREEILTSATRRISRWNIFKACFSREVLLLKRNSPLHIFKTVQITVMALVISTVFLRTNMNHKTVLDANKYMGSLFMAVVIVNFNGMTEIGMTIKRLPTFYKQRELLALPGWALLSSVFLISLPMSLLETGLWTSLTYYVIGYAPSFLRFIQQFLVLFAMHQMSMGLYRFLAAIGRTQVMANMLGTAALIAIYIFGGFVISKDNLQPWLQWGYWTSPFTYAQNAVALNEFLDERWASEFYYANAKTVGEAILKIRGLLTEWHWYWICVGILFGFSLVLNILTIFALEFMNCMYTKAIKILISIET
;
A
#
# COMPACT_ATOMS: atom_id res chain seq x y z
N MET A 1 3.28 -21.72 -2.40
CA MET A 1 3.91 -20.48 -2.91
C MET A 1 4.51 -20.79 -4.27
N ARG A 2 4.15 -20.06 -5.33
CA ARG A 2 4.90 -20.15 -6.59
C ARG A 2 6.28 -19.55 -6.34
N ARG A 3 7.36 -20.34 -6.53
CA ARG A 3 8.73 -19.83 -6.50
C ARG A 3 8.83 -18.73 -7.56
N GLY A 4 9.15 -17.52 -7.12
CA GLY A 4 9.36 -16.37 -8.00
C GLY A 4 10.80 -16.30 -8.50
N ILE A 5 11.19 -15.11 -8.96
CA ILE A 5 12.57 -14.80 -9.30
C ILE A 5 13.49 -14.89 -8.05
N SER A 6 14.77 -15.18 -8.27
CA SER A 6 15.77 -15.21 -7.19
C SER A 6 16.00 -13.81 -6.60
N GLY A 7 16.61 -13.74 -5.42
CA GLY A 7 16.98 -12.46 -4.79
C GLY A 7 17.83 -11.59 -5.71
N GLY A 8 18.82 -12.19 -6.38
CA GLY A 8 19.66 -11.46 -7.32
C GLY A 8 18.95 -11.00 -8.60
N GLN A 9 18.05 -11.82 -9.15
CA GLN A 9 17.21 -11.40 -10.27
C GLN A 9 16.31 -10.21 -9.88
N LYS A 10 15.79 -10.19 -8.64
CA LYS A 10 15.00 -9.08 -8.11
C LYS A 10 15.82 -7.78 -7.98
N LYS A 11 17.08 -7.88 -7.53
CA LYS A 11 18.00 -6.73 -7.50
C LYS A 11 18.27 -6.18 -8.90
N ARG A 12 18.60 -7.05 -9.87
CA ARG A 12 18.80 -6.63 -11.27
C ARG A 12 17.56 -5.96 -11.87
N ALA A 13 16.37 -6.50 -11.62
CA ALA A 13 15.12 -5.87 -12.07
C ALA A 13 14.89 -4.49 -11.43
N THR A 14 15.29 -4.31 -10.16
CA THR A 14 15.18 -3.02 -9.46
C THR A 14 16.17 -2.01 -10.02
N ILE A 15 17.42 -2.43 -10.31
CA ILE A 15 18.41 -1.58 -10.97
C ILE A 15 17.90 -1.19 -12.36
N GLY A 16 17.39 -2.13 -13.15
CA GLY A 16 16.78 -1.85 -14.45
C GLY A 16 15.62 -0.86 -14.36
N GLU A 17 14.75 -0.97 -13.35
CA GLU A 17 13.67 0.02 -13.11
C GLU A 17 14.23 1.43 -12.87
N MET A 18 15.30 1.56 -12.08
CA MET A 18 15.94 2.84 -11.81
C MET A 18 16.58 3.46 -13.05
N LEU A 19 17.25 2.63 -13.87
CA LEU A 19 18.00 3.06 -15.05
C LEU A 19 17.12 3.53 -16.22
N VAL A 20 15.85 3.12 -16.28
CA VAL A 20 14.89 3.58 -17.31
C VAL A 20 14.51 5.06 -17.12
N GLY A 21 14.76 5.62 -15.93
CA GLY A 21 14.48 7.03 -15.63
C GLY A 21 15.41 8.03 -16.30
N LEU A 22 15.08 9.31 -16.20
CA LEU A 22 15.93 10.43 -16.66
C LEU A 22 17.00 10.84 -15.61
N ALA A 23 17.21 10.01 -14.59
CA ALA A 23 18.17 10.31 -13.53
C ALA A 23 19.58 10.22 -14.10
N ARG A 24 20.39 11.26 -13.85
CA ARG A 24 21.83 11.27 -14.19
C ARG A 24 22.72 10.89 -13.01
N CYS A 25 22.17 10.95 -11.79
CA CYS A 25 22.86 10.57 -10.56
C CYS A 25 22.13 9.40 -9.90
N PHE A 26 22.87 8.33 -9.61
CA PHE A 26 22.36 7.13 -8.98
C PHE A 26 23.06 6.90 -7.64
N PHE A 27 22.27 6.70 -6.60
CA PHE A 27 22.75 6.35 -5.26
C PHE A 27 22.27 4.94 -4.95
N MET A 28 23.21 4.02 -4.80
CA MET A 28 22.95 2.60 -4.71
C MET A 28 23.49 2.05 -3.40
N ASP A 29 22.57 1.73 -2.50
CA ASP A 29 22.93 1.21 -1.18
C ASP A 29 23.00 -0.32 -1.19
N ASP A 30 24.16 -0.85 -0.81
CA ASP A 30 24.43 -2.25 -0.51
C ASP A 30 23.96 -3.22 -1.60
N ILE A 31 24.41 -2.97 -2.83
CA ILE A 31 23.95 -3.75 -3.99
C ILE A 31 24.43 -5.20 -3.97
N SER A 32 25.50 -5.53 -3.24
CA SER A 32 26.09 -6.87 -3.19
C SER A 32 25.37 -7.85 -2.26
N THR A 33 24.56 -7.39 -1.28
CA THR A 33 23.91 -8.32 -0.33
C THR A 33 22.99 -9.34 -1.00
N GLY A 34 23.19 -10.63 -0.71
CA GLY A 34 22.40 -11.71 -1.29
C GLY A 34 22.69 -11.99 -2.78
N LEU A 35 23.81 -11.47 -3.30
CA LEU A 35 24.40 -11.84 -4.58
C LEU A 35 25.68 -12.65 -4.36
N ASP A 36 25.98 -13.52 -5.32
CA ASP A 36 27.31 -14.10 -5.45
C ASP A 36 28.30 -13.07 -6.02
N SER A 37 29.59 -13.32 -5.81
CA SER A 37 30.67 -12.42 -6.24
C SER A 37 30.68 -12.20 -7.76
N SER A 38 30.42 -13.24 -8.54
CA SER A 38 30.42 -13.16 -10.01
C SER A 38 29.31 -12.26 -10.54
N THR A 39 28.08 -12.43 -10.03
CA THR A 39 26.95 -11.55 -10.38
C THR A 39 27.21 -10.10 -9.94
N THR A 40 27.83 -9.90 -8.78
CA THR A 40 28.15 -8.55 -8.28
C THR A 40 29.14 -7.84 -9.21
N TYR A 41 30.20 -8.54 -9.63
CA TYR A 41 31.17 -8.02 -10.59
C TYR A 41 30.50 -7.65 -11.93
N GLU A 42 29.64 -8.51 -12.47
CA GLU A 42 28.93 -8.21 -13.72
C GLU A 42 28.05 -6.95 -13.62
N ILE A 43 27.33 -6.78 -12.50
CA ILE A 43 26.49 -5.60 -12.26
C ILE A 43 27.35 -4.34 -12.17
N VAL A 44 28.43 -4.36 -11.38
CA VAL A 44 29.31 -3.21 -11.20
C VAL A 44 29.98 -2.82 -12.52
N LYS A 45 30.45 -3.82 -13.28
CA LYS A 45 31.05 -3.60 -14.61
C LYS A 45 30.08 -2.93 -15.58
N PHE A 46 28.82 -3.37 -15.58
CA PHE A 46 27.79 -2.71 -16.39
C PHE A 46 27.52 -1.27 -15.94
N LEU A 47 27.44 -1.03 -14.63
CA LEU A 47 27.24 0.32 -14.08
C LEU A 47 28.40 1.26 -14.40
N GLN A 48 29.64 0.77 -14.30
CA GLN A 48 30.85 1.52 -14.69
C GLN A 48 30.78 1.91 -16.17
N GLN A 49 30.52 0.94 -17.05
CA GLN A 49 30.40 1.21 -18.49
C GLN A 49 29.31 2.25 -18.78
N MET A 50 28.17 2.18 -18.10
CA MET A 50 27.12 3.19 -18.26
C MET A 50 27.54 4.56 -17.72
N ALA A 51 28.24 4.62 -16.59
CA ALA A 51 28.75 5.86 -16.03
C ALA A 51 29.67 6.58 -17.02
N HIS A 52 30.59 5.84 -17.64
CA HIS A 52 31.55 6.38 -18.61
C HIS A 52 30.93 6.69 -19.98
N LEU A 53 29.99 5.87 -20.47
CA LEU A 53 29.41 6.06 -21.81
C LEU A 53 28.28 7.10 -21.85
N MET A 54 27.53 7.25 -20.76
CA MET A 54 26.34 8.11 -20.69
C MET A 54 26.55 9.35 -19.80
N ASP A 55 27.77 9.60 -19.34
CA ASP A 55 28.14 10.67 -18.40
C ASP A 55 27.17 10.70 -17.19
N LEU A 56 27.11 9.57 -16.47
CA LEU A 56 26.29 9.40 -15.26
C LEU A 56 27.18 9.42 -14.02
N THR A 57 26.64 9.94 -12.91
CA THR A 57 27.28 9.83 -11.60
C THR A 57 26.67 8.66 -10.85
N VAL A 58 27.47 7.67 -10.48
CA VAL A 58 27.00 6.49 -9.74
C VAL A 58 27.78 6.37 -8.43
N VAL A 59 27.08 6.46 -7.31
CA VAL A 59 27.63 6.28 -5.97
C VAL A 59 27.10 4.97 -5.41
N ILE A 60 28.00 4.05 -5.08
CA ILE A 60 27.66 2.71 -4.62
C ILE A 60 28.28 2.48 -3.24
N SER A 61 27.49 2.01 -2.27
CA SER A 61 28.04 1.44 -1.03
C SER A 61 28.22 -0.07 -1.20
N LEU A 62 29.41 -0.58 -0.86
CA LEU A 62 29.75 -2.00 -0.90
C LEU A 62 30.40 -2.42 0.42
N LEU A 63 29.95 -3.55 0.96
CA LEU A 63 30.63 -4.22 2.07
C LEU A 63 31.68 -5.18 1.52
N GLN A 64 32.97 -4.92 1.81
CA GLN A 64 34.10 -5.81 1.53
C GLN A 64 34.12 -6.37 0.10
N PRO A 65 34.22 -5.52 -0.94
CA PRO A 65 34.24 -6.00 -2.31
C PRO A 65 35.48 -6.86 -2.60
N PRO A 66 35.34 -7.91 -3.44
CA PRO A 66 36.48 -8.61 -4.02
C PRO A 66 37.40 -7.65 -4.81
N PRO A 67 38.70 -7.94 -4.90
CA PRO A 67 39.67 -7.09 -5.61
C PRO A 67 39.23 -6.73 -7.03
N GLU A 68 38.70 -7.70 -7.78
CA GLU A 68 38.27 -7.50 -9.17
C GLU A 68 37.10 -6.52 -9.27
N THR A 69 36.25 -6.47 -8.23
CA THR A 69 35.14 -5.52 -8.17
C THR A 69 35.61 -4.13 -7.75
N LEU A 70 36.56 -4.05 -6.82
CA LEU A 70 37.15 -2.77 -6.39
C LEU A 70 37.87 -2.06 -7.55
N GLU A 71 38.55 -2.82 -8.42
CA GLU A 71 39.25 -2.30 -9.60
C GLU A 71 38.34 -1.62 -10.64
N LEU A 72 37.03 -1.81 -10.57
CA LEU A 72 36.06 -1.17 -11.47
C LEU A 72 35.69 0.25 -11.04
N PHE A 73 36.09 0.70 -9.85
CA PHE A 73 35.75 2.04 -9.33
C PHE A 73 36.83 3.06 -9.69
N ASP A 74 36.38 4.24 -10.11
CA ASP A 74 37.24 5.40 -10.38
C ASP A 74 37.70 6.05 -9.06
N ASP A 75 36.76 6.35 -8.17
CA ASP A 75 36.99 6.97 -6.86
C ASP A 75 36.50 6.09 -5.71
N ILE A 76 37.15 6.23 -4.55
CA ILE A 76 36.75 5.62 -3.27
C ILE A 76 36.38 6.71 -2.27
N ILE A 77 35.25 6.53 -1.57
CA ILE A 77 34.91 7.26 -0.35
C ILE A 77 35.02 6.29 0.82
N LEU A 78 35.97 6.54 1.73
CA LEU A 78 36.11 5.76 2.97
C LEU A 78 35.47 6.54 4.12
N LEU A 79 34.36 6.00 4.65
CA LEU A 79 33.61 6.59 5.76
C LEU A 79 33.81 5.74 7.02
N CYS A 80 34.29 6.37 8.09
CA CYS A 80 34.49 5.72 9.40
C CYS A 80 33.90 6.62 10.50
N GLU A 81 33.03 6.06 11.36
CA GLU A 81 32.42 6.80 12.49
C GLU A 81 31.79 8.16 12.09
N GLY A 82 31.20 8.23 10.89
CA GLY A 82 30.59 9.46 10.35
C GLY A 82 31.58 10.46 9.75
N GLN A 83 32.87 10.17 9.73
CA GLN A 83 33.91 11.02 9.14
C GLN A 83 34.46 10.43 7.83
N ILE A 84 34.73 11.31 6.86
CA ILE A 84 35.43 10.95 5.63
C ILE A 84 36.92 10.88 5.93
N VAL A 85 37.46 9.66 5.90
CA VAL A 85 38.87 9.37 6.13
C VAL A 85 39.67 9.53 4.84
N TYR A 86 39.07 9.17 3.71
CA TYR A 86 39.67 9.31 2.39
C TYR A 86 38.57 9.53 1.34
N HIS A 87 38.85 10.39 0.37
CA HIS A 87 38.03 10.58 -0.83
C HIS A 87 38.92 10.92 -2.03
N GLY A 88 38.83 10.12 -3.09
CA GLY A 88 39.54 10.38 -4.35
C GLY A 88 39.87 9.11 -5.11
N PRO A 89 40.81 9.19 -6.07
CA PRO A 89 41.13 8.09 -6.98
C PRO A 89 41.51 6.83 -6.22
N ARG A 90 41.00 5.69 -6.66
CA ARG A 90 41.27 4.39 -6.04
C ARG A 90 42.77 4.10 -5.92
N GLU A 91 43.55 4.45 -6.93
CA GLU A 91 45.00 4.19 -7.02
C GLU A 91 45.78 4.90 -5.91
N ASN A 92 45.30 6.06 -5.46
CA ASN A 92 45.97 6.88 -4.46
C ASN A 92 45.61 6.49 -3.02
N ALA A 93 44.58 5.65 -2.83
CA ALA A 93 44.07 5.30 -1.51
C ALA A 93 45.14 4.62 -0.65
N THR A 94 45.87 3.64 -1.19
CA THR A 94 46.95 2.96 -0.48
C THR A 94 48.12 3.90 -0.18
N GLY A 95 48.49 4.77 -1.13
CA GLY A 95 49.56 5.76 -0.96
C GLY A 95 49.28 6.76 0.18
N PHE A 96 48.02 7.18 0.36
CA PHE A 96 47.63 8.01 1.49
C PHE A 96 47.94 7.34 2.85
N PHE A 97 47.59 6.07 3.00
CA PHE A 97 47.88 5.33 4.24
C PHE A 97 49.38 5.04 4.42
N GLU A 98 50.13 4.85 3.33
CA GLU A 98 51.59 4.68 3.39
C GLU A 98 52.29 5.94 3.92
N ILE A 99 51.84 7.14 3.51
CA ILE A 99 52.34 8.42 4.04
C ILE A 99 52.06 8.54 5.55
N MET A 100 50.95 7.96 6.01
CA MET A 100 50.60 7.88 7.43
C MET A 100 51.35 6.79 8.21
N GLY A 101 52.18 5.98 7.55
CA GLY A 101 53.01 4.93 8.14
C GLY A 101 52.39 3.54 8.09
N PHE A 102 51.34 3.32 7.29
CA PHE A 102 50.64 2.05 7.17
C PHE A 102 50.75 1.46 5.76
N LYS A 103 51.22 0.22 5.63
CA LYS A 103 51.40 -0.45 4.34
C LYS A 103 50.46 -1.64 4.18
N CYS A 104 49.85 -1.73 3.00
CA CYS A 104 49.07 -2.90 2.62
C CYS A 104 50.01 -4.09 2.28
N PRO A 105 49.86 -5.26 2.92
CA PRO A 105 50.60 -6.46 2.57
C PRO A 105 50.25 -6.97 1.17
N SER A 106 51.23 -7.55 0.46
CA SER A 106 51.06 -7.96 -0.95
C SER A 106 50.01 -9.05 -1.20
N ARG A 107 49.65 -9.84 -0.18
CA ARG A 107 48.62 -10.90 -0.27
C ARG A 107 47.25 -10.50 0.30
N LYS A 108 47.13 -9.28 0.82
CA LYS A 108 45.90 -8.78 1.45
C LYS A 108 45.08 -8.01 0.42
N ASN A 109 43.76 -8.18 0.44
CA ASN A 109 42.85 -7.39 -0.38
C ASN A 109 42.91 -5.92 0.08
N VAL A 110 43.03 -4.99 -0.86
CA VAL A 110 43.04 -3.54 -0.60
C VAL A 110 41.76 -3.12 0.12
N ALA A 111 40.60 -3.65 -0.27
CA ALA A 111 39.33 -3.32 0.39
C ALA A 111 39.34 -3.72 1.88
N ASP A 112 39.87 -4.90 2.20
CA ASP A 112 40.01 -5.36 3.59
C ASP A 112 41.00 -4.50 4.35
N PHE A 113 42.15 -4.19 3.74
CA PHE A 113 43.15 -3.30 4.33
C PHE A 113 42.56 -1.92 4.67
N LEU A 114 41.82 -1.30 3.76
CA LEU A 114 41.22 0.02 3.96
C LEU A 114 40.20 0.02 5.11
N GLN A 115 39.51 -1.09 5.35
CA GLN A 115 38.62 -1.22 6.51
C GLN A 115 39.42 -1.48 7.81
N GLU A 116 40.37 -2.41 7.78
CA GLU A 116 41.10 -2.83 8.97
C GLU A 116 42.14 -1.81 9.46
N VAL A 117 42.73 -0.99 8.58
CA VAL A 117 43.70 0.05 8.97
C VAL A 117 43.07 1.12 9.87
N THR A 118 41.75 1.28 9.82
CA THR A 118 40.99 2.19 10.68
C THR A 118 40.53 1.53 11.99
N SER A 119 40.56 0.19 12.07
CA SER A 119 40.16 -0.60 13.24
C SER A 119 41.22 -0.56 14.35
N LYS A 120 40.78 -0.36 15.59
CA LYS A 120 41.67 -0.36 16.77
C LYS A 120 42.36 -1.71 16.99
N MET A 121 41.71 -2.80 16.62
CA MET A 121 42.22 -4.17 16.83
C MET A 121 43.30 -4.53 15.79
N ASP A 122 43.12 -4.06 14.56
CA ASP A 122 43.83 -4.58 13.40
C ASP A 122 44.91 -3.61 12.90
N GLN A 123 44.80 -2.31 13.19
CA GLN A 123 45.71 -1.28 12.68
C GLN A 123 47.21 -1.57 12.96
N LYS A 124 47.53 -2.23 14.08
CA LYS A 124 48.92 -2.54 14.46
C LYS A 124 49.63 -3.40 13.42
N GLN A 125 48.93 -4.33 12.76
CA GLN A 125 49.53 -5.28 11.82
C GLN A 125 50.03 -4.62 10.53
N TYR A 126 49.61 -3.40 10.26
CA TYR A 126 49.94 -2.65 9.04
C TYR A 126 51.03 -1.60 9.24
N TRP A 127 51.52 -1.42 10.46
CA TRP A 127 52.51 -0.41 10.79
C TRP A 127 53.88 -0.75 10.18
N ILE A 128 54.47 0.20 9.46
CA ILE A 128 55.79 0.04 8.82
C ILE A 128 56.95 0.29 9.81
N GLY A 129 56.71 1.11 10.84
CA GLY A 129 57.73 1.50 11.80
C GLY A 129 58.04 0.41 12.84
N ASP A 130 58.90 0.76 13.79
CA ASP A 130 59.22 -0.11 14.93
C ASP A 130 57.94 -0.47 15.71
N GLU A 131 57.68 -1.78 15.89
CA GLU A 131 56.50 -2.28 16.58
C GLU A 131 56.40 -1.76 18.02
N ASN A 132 57.53 -1.47 18.66
CA ASN A 132 57.60 -0.95 20.01
C ASN A 132 57.20 0.53 20.11
N LYS A 133 57.15 1.25 18.97
CA LYS A 133 56.78 2.66 18.86
C LYS A 133 55.38 2.87 18.29
N TYR A 134 54.65 1.79 18.03
CA TYR A 134 53.29 1.87 17.52
C TYR A 134 52.38 2.53 18.55
N GLN A 135 51.64 3.55 18.10
CA GLN A 135 50.53 4.13 18.83
C GLN A 135 49.33 4.19 17.91
N TYR A 136 48.17 3.78 18.43
CA TYR A 136 46.91 3.85 17.69
C TYR A 136 46.67 5.29 17.19
N ARG A 137 46.48 5.41 15.88
CA ARG A 137 46.04 6.65 15.23
C ARG A 137 44.52 6.62 15.14
N SER A 138 43.90 7.59 15.78
CA SER A 138 42.46 7.75 15.78
C SER A 138 41.93 8.20 14.42
N ILE A 139 40.65 7.98 14.19
CA ILE A 139 39.96 8.32 12.94
C ILE A 139 40.06 9.83 12.66
N GLU A 140 39.98 10.67 13.70
CA GLU A 140 40.09 12.13 13.57
C GLU A 140 41.46 12.54 13.00
N LYS A 141 42.53 11.85 13.40
CA LYS A 141 43.88 12.13 12.88
C LYS A 141 43.98 11.80 11.39
N PHE A 142 43.36 10.72 10.94
CA PHE A 142 43.33 10.42 9.51
C PHE A 142 42.49 11.43 8.74
N ALA A 143 41.30 11.78 9.26
CA ALA A 143 40.43 12.77 8.64
C ALA A 143 41.10 14.16 8.56
N GLU A 144 41.80 14.59 9.62
CA GLU A 144 42.56 15.84 9.64
C GLU A 144 43.74 15.81 8.66
N SER A 145 44.47 14.69 8.62
CA SER A 145 45.54 14.51 7.65
C SER A 145 45.02 14.58 6.22
N PHE A 146 43.93 13.88 5.91
CA PHE A 146 43.30 13.92 4.59
C PHE A 146 42.86 15.36 4.21
N ARG A 147 42.22 16.08 5.16
CA ARG A 147 41.83 17.50 4.97
C ARG A 147 43.01 18.44 4.74
N SER A 148 44.16 18.18 5.34
CA SER A 148 45.33 19.04 5.24
C SER A 148 46.24 18.72 4.04
N SER A 149 46.26 17.46 3.59
CA SER A 149 47.21 16.98 2.58
C SER A 149 46.60 16.63 1.22
N TYR A 150 45.33 16.21 1.15
CA TYR A 150 44.70 15.72 -0.09
C TYR A 150 43.50 16.52 -0.55
N LEU A 151 42.78 17.18 0.35
CA LEU A 151 41.83 18.21 -0.05
C LEU A 151 42.62 19.42 -0.57
N PRO A 152 42.37 19.89 -1.82
CA PRO A 152 42.85 21.19 -2.22
C PRO A 152 42.42 22.17 -1.14
N ARG A 153 43.37 22.91 -0.53
CA ARG A 153 43.01 24.04 0.34
C ARG A 153 41.96 24.82 -0.43
N PRO A 154 40.78 25.09 0.14
CA PRO A 154 39.85 25.97 -0.54
C PRO A 154 40.58 27.30 -0.67
N ALA A 155 41.08 27.60 -1.87
CA ALA A 155 40.99 28.95 -2.36
C ALA A 155 39.50 29.26 -2.22
N LYS A 156 39.16 29.95 -1.12
CA LYS A 156 37.84 30.49 -0.87
C LYS A 156 37.46 31.21 -2.18
N ASP A 157 36.57 30.58 -2.96
CA ASP A 157 35.72 31.15 -4.02
C ASP A 157 35.51 30.27 -5.27
N ASP A 158 36.32 29.22 -5.54
CA ASP A 158 36.20 28.54 -6.85
C ASP A 158 35.18 27.38 -6.94
N LEU A 159 34.72 26.81 -5.83
CA LEU A 159 33.55 25.91 -5.84
C LEU A 159 32.22 26.67 -6.05
N CYS A 160 32.24 28.01 -5.99
CA CYS A 160 31.10 28.88 -6.32
C CYS A 160 31.31 29.68 -7.62
N ARG A 161 32.49 29.63 -8.26
CA ARG A 161 32.69 30.23 -9.58
C ARG A 161 32.28 29.28 -10.68
N THR A 162 30.99 29.34 -10.97
CA THR A 162 30.43 29.00 -12.28
C THR A 162 30.95 29.97 -13.35
N ASN A 163 32.26 30.00 -13.61
CA ASN A 163 32.85 30.70 -14.76
C ASN A 163 32.89 29.76 -15.98
N ASN A 164 31.72 29.33 -16.45
CA ASN A 164 31.57 28.76 -17.78
C ASN A 164 30.95 29.81 -18.71
N THR A 165 31.81 30.64 -19.29
CA THR A 165 31.54 31.44 -20.51
C THR A 165 31.61 30.59 -21.79
N GLY A 166 31.51 29.27 -21.69
CA GLY A 166 31.28 28.37 -22.81
C GLY A 166 29.96 27.64 -22.57
N LYS A 167 28.96 27.93 -23.41
CA LYS A 167 27.65 27.26 -23.49
C LYS A 167 27.25 26.53 -22.21
N ARG A 168 26.62 27.28 -21.29
CA ARG A 168 25.64 26.68 -20.39
C ARG A 168 24.58 26.07 -21.32
N GLU A 169 24.79 24.84 -21.77
CA GLU A 169 23.69 23.90 -21.75
C GLU A 169 23.25 23.96 -20.29
N GLU A 170 22.34 24.89 -20.03
CA GLU A 170 21.28 24.60 -19.11
C GLU A 170 20.86 23.20 -19.54
N ILE A 171 21.32 22.20 -18.80
CA ILE A 171 20.49 21.08 -18.43
C ILE A 171 19.38 21.74 -17.60
N LEU A 172 18.59 22.60 -18.26
CA LEU A 172 17.16 22.67 -18.23
C LEU A 172 16.84 21.21 -18.05
N THR A 173 16.64 20.82 -16.80
CA THR A 173 16.19 19.52 -16.37
C THR A 173 14.97 19.31 -17.23
N SER A 174 15.19 18.62 -18.35
CA SER A 174 14.47 18.84 -19.60
C SER A 174 13.02 18.95 -19.24
N ALA A 175 12.48 20.17 -19.41
CA ALA A 175 11.18 20.60 -18.93
C ALA A 175 10.29 19.37 -18.84
N THR A 176 10.10 18.91 -17.60
CA THR A 176 9.58 17.59 -17.22
C THR A 176 8.60 17.18 -18.29
N ARG A 177 8.94 16.22 -19.17
CA ARG A 177 8.04 15.81 -20.25
C ARG A 177 6.78 15.32 -19.55
N ARG A 178 5.81 16.23 -19.37
CA ARG A 178 4.81 16.11 -18.31
C ARG A 178 3.90 15.01 -18.78
N ILE A 179 4.15 13.80 -18.30
CA ILE A 179 3.39 12.62 -18.69
C ILE A 179 1.93 12.99 -18.44
N SER A 180 1.12 12.92 -19.50
CA SER A 180 -0.28 13.29 -19.40
C SER A 180 -0.93 12.51 -18.26
N ARG A 181 -1.76 13.18 -17.45
CA ARG A 181 -2.51 12.53 -16.35
C ARG A 181 -3.29 11.31 -16.86
N TRP A 182 -3.78 11.39 -18.09
CA TRP A 182 -4.46 10.28 -18.76
C TRP A 182 -3.55 9.08 -19.03
N ASN A 183 -2.30 9.32 -19.44
CA ASN A 183 -1.33 8.24 -19.67
C ASN A 183 -0.91 7.56 -18.36
N ILE A 184 -0.79 8.33 -17.27
CA ILE A 184 -0.55 7.78 -15.92
C ILE A 184 -1.71 6.89 -15.52
N PHE A 185 -2.94 7.38 -15.64
CA PHE A 185 -4.14 6.59 -15.36
C PHE A 185 -4.22 5.33 -16.23
N LYS A 186 -3.99 5.43 -17.54
CA LYS A 186 -4.00 4.28 -18.46
C LYS A 186 -2.95 3.22 -18.08
N ALA A 187 -1.75 3.65 -17.68
CA ALA A 187 -0.71 2.76 -17.21
C ALA A 187 -1.08 2.05 -15.89
N CYS A 188 -1.60 2.80 -14.91
CA CYS A 188 -2.09 2.24 -13.64
C CYS A 188 -3.25 1.27 -13.88
N PHE A 189 -4.21 1.64 -14.71
CA PHE A 189 -5.37 0.81 -15.03
C PHE A 189 -4.95 -0.48 -15.76
N SER A 190 -4.10 -0.37 -16.78
CA SER A 190 -3.56 -1.55 -17.48
C SER A 190 -2.81 -2.48 -16.54
N ARG A 191 -2.06 -1.93 -15.57
CA ARG A 191 -1.37 -2.72 -14.55
C ARG A 191 -2.36 -3.43 -13.64
N GLU A 192 -3.39 -2.75 -13.15
CA GLU A 192 -4.38 -3.37 -12.28
C GLU A 192 -5.20 -4.45 -13.00
N VAL A 193 -5.53 -4.27 -14.30
CA VAL A 193 -6.15 -5.33 -15.12
C VAL A 193 -5.25 -6.54 -15.24
N LEU A 194 -3.94 -6.34 -15.47
CA LEU A 194 -2.97 -7.43 -15.51
C LEU A 194 -2.86 -8.14 -14.16
N LEU A 195 -2.88 -7.40 -13.05
CA LEU A 195 -2.86 -7.96 -11.69
C LEU A 195 -4.13 -8.75 -11.39
N LEU A 196 -5.30 -8.27 -11.80
CA LEU A 196 -6.56 -9.00 -11.70
C LEU A 196 -6.48 -10.35 -12.41
N LYS A 197 -6.00 -10.35 -13.66
CA LYS A 197 -5.86 -11.57 -14.47
C LYS A 197 -4.86 -12.56 -13.85
N ARG A 198 -3.75 -12.07 -13.29
CA ARG A 198 -2.70 -12.91 -12.69
C ARG A 198 -3.06 -13.41 -11.28
N ASN A 199 -3.84 -12.64 -10.52
CA ASN A 199 -4.39 -13.02 -9.23
C ASN A 199 -5.80 -13.62 -9.33
N SER A 200 -6.18 -14.14 -10.50
CA SER A 200 -7.47 -14.80 -10.70
C SER A 200 -7.78 -15.91 -9.70
N PRO A 201 -6.82 -16.71 -9.17
CA PRO A 201 -7.15 -17.74 -8.18
C PRO A 201 -7.76 -17.17 -6.89
N LEU A 202 -7.34 -15.97 -6.48
CA LEU A 202 -7.90 -15.30 -5.31
C LEU A 202 -9.37 -14.93 -5.56
N HIS A 203 -9.65 -14.34 -6.72
CA HIS A 203 -11.03 -13.96 -7.08
C HIS A 203 -11.93 -15.19 -7.29
N ILE A 204 -11.41 -16.27 -7.91
CA ILE A 204 -12.14 -17.54 -8.06
C ILE A 204 -12.50 -18.09 -6.68
N PHE A 205 -11.56 -18.13 -5.74
CA PHE A 205 -11.82 -18.61 -4.38
C PHE A 205 -12.92 -17.79 -3.70
N LYS A 206 -12.89 -16.46 -3.83
CA LYS A 206 -13.95 -15.58 -3.28
C LYS A 206 -15.32 -15.86 -3.92
N THR A 207 -15.37 -16.02 -5.24
CA THR A 207 -16.60 -16.35 -5.96
C THR A 207 -17.17 -17.71 -5.52
N VAL A 208 -16.32 -18.71 -5.32
CA VAL A 208 -16.73 -20.01 -4.78
C VAL A 208 -17.23 -19.87 -3.34
N GLN A 209 -16.50 -19.14 -2.49
CA GLN A 209 -16.88 -18.90 -1.10
C GLN A 209 -18.26 -18.24 -0.98
N ILE A 210 -18.53 -17.17 -1.74
CA ILE A 210 -19.83 -16.49 -1.71
C ILE A 210 -20.96 -17.38 -2.26
N THR A 211 -20.67 -18.21 -3.27
CA THR A 211 -21.63 -19.19 -3.81
C THR A 211 -21.99 -20.23 -2.76
N VAL A 212 -21.01 -20.82 -2.08
CA VAL A 212 -21.24 -21.79 -0.99
C VAL A 212 -22.05 -21.17 0.13
N MET A 213 -21.71 -19.95 0.55
CA MET A 213 -22.40 -19.25 1.63
C MET A 213 -23.83 -18.85 1.23
N ALA A 214 -24.07 -18.47 -0.03
CA ALA A 214 -25.40 -18.23 -0.56
C ALA A 214 -26.26 -19.51 -0.51
N LEU A 215 -25.71 -20.66 -0.92
CA LEU A 215 -26.42 -21.94 -0.84
C LEU A 215 -26.79 -22.32 0.59
N VAL A 216 -25.86 -22.15 1.55
CA VAL A 216 -26.12 -22.42 2.98
C VAL A 216 -27.23 -21.51 3.52
N ILE A 217 -27.22 -20.22 3.20
CA ILE A 217 -28.29 -19.31 3.67
C ILE A 217 -29.62 -19.62 2.99
N SER A 218 -29.60 -19.95 1.70
CA SER A 218 -30.80 -20.37 0.97
C SER A 218 -31.43 -21.64 1.56
N THR A 219 -30.65 -22.61 2.05
CA THR A 219 -31.19 -23.81 2.69
C THR A 219 -31.74 -23.55 4.09
N VAL A 220 -31.13 -22.63 4.86
CA VAL A 220 -31.63 -22.23 6.18
C VAL A 220 -32.99 -21.52 6.08
N PHE A 221 -33.16 -20.65 5.07
CA PHE A 221 -34.39 -19.88 4.86
C PHE A 221 -35.19 -20.38 3.67
N LEU A 222 -35.38 -21.70 3.55
CA LEU A 222 -36.14 -22.28 2.43
C LEU A 222 -37.58 -21.77 2.40
N ARG A 223 -38.02 -21.35 1.21
CA ARG A 223 -39.37 -20.83 0.93
C ARG A 223 -40.50 -21.70 1.49
N THR A 224 -40.34 -23.02 1.55
CA THR A 224 -41.38 -23.94 2.06
C THR A 224 -41.76 -23.68 3.52
N ASN A 225 -40.87 -23.09 4.32
CA ASN A 225 -41.10 -22.76 5.73
C ASN A 225 -41.33 -21.26 5.98
N MET A 226 -41.49 -20.46 4.91
CA MET A 226 -41.51 -19.00 4.93
C MET A 226 -42.89 -18.44 4.54
N ASN A 227 -43.84 -18.49 5.48
CA ASN A 227 -45.19 -17.95 5.32
C ASN A 227 -45.21 -16.41 5.39
N HIS A 228 -46.32 -15.76 4.99
CA HIS A 228 -46.38 -14.28 4.86
C HIS A 228 -47.51 -13.65 5.70
N LYS A 229 -48.15 -14.42 6.57
CA LYS A 229 -49.41 -14.01 7.24
C LYS A 229 -49.19 -13.41 8.63
N THR A 230 -48.06 -13.66 9.26
CA THR A 230 -47.83 -13.31 10.67
C THR A 230 -46.58 -12.46 10.84
N VAL A 231 -46.55 -11.65 11.89
CA VAL A 231 -45.36 -10.88 12.31
C VAL A 231 -44.19 -11.81 12.66
N LEU A 232 -44.47 -13.01 13.18
CA LEU A 232 -43.46 -14.03 13.45
C LEU A 232 -42.77 -14.48 12.15
N ASP A 233 -43.53 -14.67 11.08
CA ASP A 233 -42.94 -15.00 9.79
C ASP A 233 -42.21 -13.82 9.16
N ALA A 234 -42.73 -12.59 9.30
CA ALA A 234 -42.04 -11.37 8.89
C ALA A 234 -40.66 -11.22 9.55
N ASN A 235 -40.53 -11.64 10.82
CA ASN A 235 -39.24 -11.67 11.51
C ASN A 235 -38.23 -12.64 10.87
N LYS A 236 -38.67 -13.77 10.29
CA LYS A 236 -37.78 -14.70 9.58
C LYS A 236 -37.19 -14.03 8.32
N TYR A 237 -38.03 -13.34 7.55
CA TYR A 237 -37.61 -12.56 6.38
C TYR A 237 -36.67 -11.41 6.77
N MET A 238 -36.96 -10.70 7.87
CA MET A 238 -36.06 -9.66 8.35
C MET A 238 -34.68 -10.23 8.72
N GLY A 239 -34.64 -11.42 9.34
CA GLY A 239 -33.40 -12.12 9.67
C GLY A 239 -32.59 -12.52 8.43
N SER A 240 -33.25 -13.03 7.38
CA SER A 240 -32.57 -13.39 6.13
C SER A 240 -32.03 -12.16 5.38
N LEU A 241 -32.78 -11.06 5.38
CA LEU A 241 -32.34 -9.77 4.82
C LEU A 241 -31.13 -9.20 5.59
N PHE A 242 -31.16 -9.26 6.92
CA PHE A 242 -30.03 -8.87 7.75
C PHE A 242 -28.77 -9.68 7.42
N MET A 243 -28.90 -11.01 7.31
CA MET A 243 -27.80 -11.89 6.94
C MET A 243 -27.23 -11.55 5.55
N ALA A 244 -28.08 -11.21 4.58
CA ALA A 244 -27.63 -10.77 3.26
C ALA A 244 -26.77 -9.50 3.33
N VAL A 245 -27.20 -8.48 4.09
CA VAL A 245 -26.43 -7.24 4.27
C VAL A 245 -25.11 -7.51 5.01
N VAL A 246 -25.13 -8.33 6.06
CA VAL A 246 -23.94 -8.75 6.83
C VAL A 246 -22.91 -9.44 5.94
N ILE A 247 -23.32 -10.43 5.15
CA ILE A 247 -22.40 -11.22 4.33
C ILE A 247 -21.77 -10.36 3.22
N VAL A 248 -22.58 -9.51 2.59
CA VAL A 248 -22.09 -8.58 1.57
C VAL A 248 -21.14 -7.54 2.18
N ASN A 249 -21.44 -7.03 3.37
CA ASN A 249 -20.52 -6.13 4.07
C ASN A 249 -19.20 -6.84 4.40
N PHE A 250 -19.25 -8.01 5.02
CA PHE A 250 -18.06 -8.76 5.43
C PHE A 250 -17.16 -9.15 4.25
N ASN A 251 -17.73 -9.49 3.10
CA ASN A 251 -16.95 -9.82 1.90
C ASN A 251 -16.06 -8.65 1.43
N GLY A 252 -16.48 -7.41 1.64
CA GLY A 252 -15.66 -6.22 1.37
C GLY A 252 -14.37 -6.16 2.19
N MET A 253 -14.29 -6.83 3.35
CA MET A 253 -13.11 -6.83 4.24
C MET A 253 -11.85 -7.40 3.57
N THR A 254 -12.03 -8.18 2.50
CA THR A 254 -10.94 -8.72 1.69
C THR A 254 -10.08 -7.64 1.01
N GLU A 255 -10.62 -6.42 0.81
CA GLU A 255 -9.86 -5.28 0.28
C GLU A 255 -8.73 -4.84 1.22
N ILE A 256 -8.81 -5.14 2.53
CA ILE A 256 -7.74 -4.81 3.47
C ILE A 256 -6.41 -5.43 3.03
N GLY A 257 -6.41 -6.75 2.84
CA GLY A 257 -5.21 -7.49 2.48
C GLY A 257 -4.68 -7.13 1.08
N MET A 258 -5.57 -6.84 0.13
CA MET A 258 -5.17 -6.43 -1.22
C MET A 258 -4.53 -5.04 -1.22
N THR A 259 -5.08 -4.09 -0.45
CA THR A 259 -4.57 -2.73 -0.36
C THR A 259 -3.22 -2.69 0.34
N ILE A 260 -3.05 -3.40 1.45
CA ILE A 260 -1.79 -3.42 2.21
C ILE A 260 -0.64 -4.00 1.39
N LYS A 261 -0.89 -5.04 0.59
CA LYS A 261 0.12 -5.59 -0.32
C LYS A 261 0.56 -4.60 -1.40
N ARG A 262 -0.28 -3.62 -1.77
CA ARG A 262 0.03 -2.58 -2.77
C ARG A 262 0.80 -1.40 -2.17
N LEU A 263 0.63 -1.11 -0.88
CA LEU A 263 1.18 0.10 -0.25
C LEU A 263 2.70 0.27 -0.41
N PRO A 264 3.58 -0.74 -0.20
CA PRO A 264 5.02 -0.54 -0.32
C PRO A 264 5.45 -0.11 -1.72
N THR A 265 4.89 -0.75 -2.75
CA THR A 265 5.15 -0.39 -4.16
C THR A 265 4.62 0.99 -4.50
N PHE A 266 3.42 1.33 -3.99
CA PHE A 266 2.84 2.65 -4.19
C PHE A 266 3.71 3.75 -3.57
N TYR A 267 4.12 3.62 -2.31
CA TYR A 267 4.96 4.62 -1.66
C TYR A 267 6.33 4.78 -2.34
N LYS A 268 6.95 3.67 -2.77
CA LYS A 268 8.17 3.71 -3.59
C LYS A 268 7.96 4.52 -4.88
N GLN A 269 6.87 4.26 -5.61
CA GLN A 269 6.57 4.95 -6.88
C GLN A 269 6.14 6.40 -6.68
N ARG A 270 5.47 6.72 -5.57
CA ARG A 270 5.13 8.09 -5.20
C ARG A 270 6.38 8.92 -4.95
N GLU A 271 7.36 8.37 -4.23
CA GLU A 271 8.61 9.07 -3.91
C GLU A 271 9.54 9.20 -5.14
N LEU A 272 9.66 8.16 -5.96
CA LEU A 272 10.58 8.17 -7.11
C LEU A 272 10.00 8.77 -8.39
N LEU A 273 8.70 8.60 -8.63
CA LEU A 273 8.05 8.97 -9.90
C LEU A 273 6.96 10.05 -9.72
N ALA A 274 6.80 10.59 -8.51
CA ALA A 274 5.71 11.51 -8.16
C ALA A 274 4.32 10.97 -8.54
N LEU A 275 4.12 9.64 -8.44
CA LEU A 275 2.86 9.00 -8.79
C LEU A 275 1.73 9.48 -7.85
N PRO A 276 0.67 10.11 -8.36
CA PRO A 276 -0.39 10.62 -7.51
C PRO A 276 -1.31 9.50 -6.99
N GLY A 277 -1.83 9.66 -5.77
CA GLY A 277 -2.68 8.66 -5.11
C GLY A 277 -3.98 8.39 -5.87
N TRP A 278 -4.57 9.44 -6.47
CA TRP A 278 -5.81 9.31 -7.24
C TRP A 278 -5.68 8.37 -8.45
N ALA A 279 -4.53 8.29 -9.10
CA ALA A 279 -4.35 7.47 -10.30
C ALA A 279 -4.38 5.96 -9.98
N LEU A 280 -3.78 5.58 -8.85
CA LEU A 280 -3.88 4.23 -8.34
C LEU A 280 -5.31 3.91 -7.89
N LEU A 281 -5.90 4.80 -7.07
CA LEU A 281 -7.19 4.50 -6.47
C LEU A 281 -8.31 4.42 -7.50
N SER A 282 -8.35 5.33 -8.47
CA SER A 282 -9.34 5.31 -9.57
C SER A 282 -9.26 4.01 -10.37
N SER A 283 -8.06 3.50 -10.61
CA SER A 283 -7.85 2.21 -11.29
C SER A 283 -8.42 1.04 -10.48
N VAL A 284 -8.16 1.01 -9.17
CA VAL A 284 -8.67 -0.02 -8.26
C VAL A 284 -10.18 0.07 -8.12
N PHE A 285 -10.74 1.28 -7.98
CA PHE A 285 -12.17 1.52 -7.88
C PHE A 285 -12.91 1.02 -9.12
N LEU A 286 -12.44 1.36 -10.33
CA LEU A 286 -13.07 0.93 -11.58
C LEU A 286 -13.06 -0.59 -11.76
N ILE A 287 -12.00 -1.28 -11.33
CA ILE A 287 -11.95 -2.75 -11.35
C ILE A 287 -12.85 -3.37 -10.27
N SER A 288 -13.06 -2.68 -9.16
CA SER A 288 -13.94 -3.17 -8.09
C SER A 288 -15.42 -3.14 -8.47
N LEU A 289 -15.84 -2.30 -9.44
CA LEU A 289 -17.22 -2.25 -9.94
C LEU A 289 -17.69 -3.58 -10.55
N PRO A 290 -17.07 -4.12 -11.62
CA PRO A 290 -17.50 -5.39 -12.22
C PRO A 290 -17.38 -6.57 -11.25
N MET A 291 -16.35 -6.58 -10.38
CA MET A 291 -16.20 -7.63 -9.36
C MET A 291 -17.35 -7.62 -8.36
N SER A 292 -17.73 -6.44 -7.89
CA SER A 292 -18.86 -6.28 -6.98
C SER A 292 -20.20 -6.63 -7.64
N LEU A 293 -20.41 -6.24 -8.90
CA LEU A 293 -21.60 -6.62 -9.65
C LEU A 293 -21.73 -8.14 -9.74
N LEU A 294 -20.62 -8.84 -10.03
CA LEU A 294 -20.59 -10.29 -10.11
C LEU A 294 -20.87 -10.94 -8.74
N GLU A 295 -20.18 -10.52 -7.68
CA GLU A 295 -20.32 -11.12 -6.35
C GLU A 295 -21.74 -10.89 -5.77
N THR A 296 -22.27 -9.66 -5.84
CA THR A 296 -23.63 -9.35 -5.37
C THR A 296 -24.73 -9.89 -6.27
N GLY A 297 -24.47 -10.01 -7.57
CA GLY A 297 -25.38 -10.59 -8.55
C GLY A 297 -25.56 -12.08 -8.32
N LEU A 298 -24.45 -12.80 -8.10
CA LEU A 298 -24.47 -14.22 -7.72
C LEU A 298 -25.19 -14.45 -6.39
N TRP A 299 -24.91 -13.62 -5.38
CA TRP A 299 -25.61 -13.70 -4.11
C TRP A 299 -27.12 -13.54 -4.28
N THR A 300 -27.54 -12.48 -4.96
CA THR A 300 -28.97 -12.16 -5.11
C THR A 300 -29.67 -13.20 -5.97
N SER A 301 -29.08 -13.66 -7.07
CA SER A 301 -29.70 -14.66 -7.95
C SER A 301 -29.90 -16.02 -7.26
N LEU A 302 -28.94 -16.45 -6.43
CA LEU A 302 -29.01 -17.74 -5.74
C LEU A 302 -29.91 -17.73 -4.49
N THR A 303 -30.08 -16.57 -3.86
CA THR A 303 -30.85 -16.46 -2.61
C THR A 303 -32.29 -15.99 -2.83
N TYR A 304 -32.53 -15.10 -3.79
CA TYR A 304 -33.76 -14.32 -3.81
C TYR A 304 -35.03 -15.18 -3.98
N TYR A 305 -35.09 -15.95 -5.06
CA TYR A 305 -36.24 -16.80 -5.35
C TYR A 305 -36.30 -18.07 -4.49
N VAL A 306 -35.15 -18.52 -3.97
CA VAL A 306 -35.07 -19.72 -3.12
C VAL A 306 -35.61 -19.43 -1.72
N ILE A 307 -35.33 -18.24 -1.19
CA ILE A 307 -35.89 -17.78 0.09
C ILE A 307 -37.37 -17.41 -0.04
N GLY A 308 -37.78 -16.90 -1.21
CA GLY A 308 -39.17 -16.54 -1.48
C GLY A 308 -39.50 -15.07 -1.20
N TYR A 309 -38.52 -14.17 -1.40
CA TYR A 309 -38.79 -12.72 -1.41
C TYR A 309 -39.81 -12.33 -2.49
N ALA A 310 -40.17 -11.05 -2.53
CA ALA A 310 -41.16 -10.51 -3.45
C ALA A 310 -40.97 -11.00 -4.90
N PRO A 311 -41.97 -11.64 -5.53
CA PRO A 311 -41.75 -12.31 -6.82
C PRO A 311 -41.51 -11.33 -7.99
N SER A 312 -41.74 -10.03 -7.78
CA SER A 312 -41.57 -9.01 -8.80
C SER A 312 -40.10 -8.84 -9.21
N PHE A 313 -39.83 -8.93 -10.52
CA PHE A 313 -38.48 -8.71 -11.08
C PHE A 313 -37.93 -7.31 -10.74
N LEU A 314 -38.80 -6.29 -10.62
CA LEU A 314 -38.37 -4.95 -10.24
C LEU A 314 -37.79 -4.93 -8.82
N ARG A 315 -38.44 -5.64 -7.88
CA ARG A 315 -37.98 -5.77 -6.49
C ARG A 315 -36.70 -6.61 -6.38
N PHE A 316 -36.50 -7.56 -7.28
CA PHE A 316 -35.22 -8.27 -7.41
C PHE A 316 -34.08 -7.32 -7.78
N ILE A 317 -34.26 -6.49 -8.81
CA ILE A 317 -33.26 -5.50 -9.22
C ILE A 317 -33.02 -4.45 -8.12
N GLN A 318 -34.08 -4.04 -7.42
CA GLN A 318 -33.97 -3.13 -6.28
C GLN A 318 -33.18 -3.71 -5.12
N GLN A 319 -33.38 -4.98 -4.77
CA GLN A 319 -32.57 -5.63 -3.73
C GLN A 319 -31.11 -5.80 -4.18
N PHE A 320 -30.89 -6.22 -5.43
CA PHE A 320 -29.56 -6.30 -6.02
C PHE A 320 -28.83 -4.95 -5.96
N LEU A 321 -29.51 -3.84 -6.30
CA LEU A 321 -28.94 -2.49 -6.28
C LEU A 321 -28.51 -2.08 -4.86
N VAL A 322 -29.33 -2.36 -3.85
CA VAL A 322 -28.99 -2.06 -2.44
C VAL A 322 -27.78 -2.86 -1.99
N LEU A 323 -27.75 -4.17 -2.28
CA LEU A 323 -26.61 -5.02 -1.93
C LEU A 323 -25.34 -4.60 -2.68
N PHE A 324 -25.46 -4.22 -3.94
CA PHE A 324 -24.35 -3.65 -4.71
C PHE A 324 -23.82 -2.35 -4.09
N ALA A 325 -24.70 -1.42 -3.73
CA ALA A 325 -24.32 -0.17 -3.07
C ALA A 325 -23.65 -0.40 -1.71
N MET A 326 -24.19 -1.33 -0.92
CA MET A 326 -23.59 -1.75 0.36
C MET A 326 -22.20 -2.36 0.18
N HIS A 327 -22.00 -3.18 -0.86
CA HIS A 327 -20.70 -3.77 -1.15
C HIS A 327 -19.67 -2.73 -1.58
N GLN A 328 -20.07 -1.77 -2.42
CA GLN A 328 -19.22 -0.63 -2.82
C GLN A 328 -18.82 0.24 -1.64
N MET A 329 -19.75 0.50 -0.72
CA MET A 329 -19.46 1.20 0.52
C MET A 329 -18.45 0.40 1.36
N SER A 330 -18.69 -0.90 1.55
CA SER A 330 -17.83 -1.77 2.35
C SER A 330 -16.39 -1.83 1.81
N MET A 331 -16.23 -2.06 0.50
CA MET A 331 -14.91 -2.06 -0.13
C MET A 331 -14.19 -0.71 0.03
N GLY A 332 -14.91 0.41 -0.08
CA GLY A 332 -14.36 1.75 0.17
C GLY A 332 -13.90 1.93 1.62
N LEU A 333 -14.71 1.50 2.59
CA LEU A 333 -14.39 1.56 4.03
C LEU A 333 -13.12 0.78 4.34
N TYR A 334 -13.05 -0.47 3.92
CA TYR A 334 -11.92 -1.34 4.24
C TYR A 334 -10.63 -0.93 3.53
N ARG A 335 -10.73 -0.34 2.34
CA ARG A 335 -9.60 0.26 1.65
C ARG A 335 -9.07 1.49 2.39
N PHE A 336 -9.96 2.33 2.90
CA PHE A 336 -9.59 3.50 3.72
C PHE A 336 -8.89 3.06 5.02
N LEU A 337 -9.46 2.08 5.73
CA LEU A 337 -8.88 1.54 6.96
C LEU A 337 -7.52 0.87 6.70
N ALA A 338 -7.33 0.22 5.55
CA ALA A 338 -6.05 -0.31 5.14
C ALA A 338 -5.01 0.77 4.85
N ALA A 339 -5.41 1.87 4.20
CA ALA A 339 -4.53 3.00 3.94
C ALA A 339 -4.04 3.66 5.24
N ILE A 340 -4.92 3.80 6.25
CA ILE A 340 -4.56 4.32 7.58
C ILE A 340 -3.72 3.31 8.37
N GLY A 341 -4.18 2.06 8.43
CA GLY A 341 -3.59 1.01 9.26
C GLY A 341 -2.19 0.63 8.80
N ARG A 342 -1.88 0.71 7.49
CA ARG A 342 -0.59 0.45 6.82
C ARG A 342 0.05 -0.93 7.03
N THR A 343 -0.34 -1.65 8.07
CA THR A 343 0.08 -3.01 8.41
C THR A 343 -1.14 -3.91 8.51
N GLN A 344 -0.97 -5.20 8.19
CA GLN A 344 -2.09 -6.16 8.19
C GLN A 344 -2.76 -6.27 9.56
N VAL A 345 -1.96 -6.25 10.63
CA VAL A 345 -2.44 -6.38 12.00
C VAL A 345 -3.29 -5.17 12.41
N MET A 346 -2.75 -3.95 12.25
CA MET A 346 -3.46 -2.72 12.61
C MET A 346 -4.74 -2.54 11.79
N ALA A 347 -4.66 -2.77 10.47
CA ALA A 347 -5.83 -2.62 9.61
C ALA A 347 -6.92 -3.66 9.92
N ASN A 348 -6.57 -4.91 10.25
CA ASN A 348 -7.54 -5.91 10.68
C ASN A 348 -8.20 -5.52 12.01
N MET A 349 -7.44 -4.99 12.98
CA MET A 349 -7.99 -4.50 14.25
C MET A 349 -8.99 -3.36 14.03
N LEU A 350 -8.61 -2.36 13.23
CA LEU A 350 -9.49 -1.25 12.86
C LEU A 350 -10.72 -1.74 12.08
N GLY A 351 -10.53 -2.68 11.15
CA GLY A 351 -11.61 -3.28 10.37
C GLY A 351 -12.64 -4.00 11.22
N THR A 352 -12.20 -4.81 12.19
CA THR A 352 -13.08 -5.52 13.13
C THR A 352 -13.79 -4.54 14.07
N ALA A 353 -13.10 -3.51 14.57
CA ALA A 353 -13.72 -2.48 15.41
C ALA A 353 -14.82 -1.70 14.64
N ALA A 354 -14.53 -1.32 13.38
CA ALA A 354 -15.50 -0.68 12.51
C ALA A 354 -16.71 -1.59 12.22
N LEU A 355 -16.47 -2.88 11.99
CA LEU A 355 -17.53 -3.86 11.77
C LEU A 355 -18.50 -3.94 12.97
N ILE A 356 -17.96 -4.06 14.18
CA ILE A 356 -18.74 -4.12 15.41
C ILE A 356 -19.57 -2.84 15.59
N ALA A 357 -18.95 -1.67 15.39
CA ALA A 357 -19.65 -0.39 15.49
C ALA A 357 -20.80 -0.30 14.48
N ILE A 358 -20.56 -0.67 13.22
CA ILE A 358 -21.56 -0.66 12.15
C ILE A 358 -22.75 -1.56 12.48
N TYR A 359 -22.52 -2.73 13.09
CA TYR A 359 -23.58 -3.67 13.48
C TYR A 359 -24.38 -3.21 14.69
N ILE A 360 -23.73 -2.66 15.73
CA ILE A 360 -24.40 -2.10 16.91
C ILE A 360 -25.35 -0.97 16.49
N PHE A 361 -24.87 -0.07 15.63
CA PHE A 361 -25.66 1.07 15.15
C PHE A 361 -26.59 0.75 13.98
N GLY A 362 -26.56 -0.46 13.42
CA GLY A 362 -27.28 -0.83 12.20
C GLY A 362 -28.79 -1.00 12.34
N GLY A 363 -29.35 -0.88 13.55
CA GLY A 363 -30.80 -0.90 13.81
C GLY A 363 -31.45 -2.28 13.92
N PHE A 364 -30.78 -3.35 13.50
CA PHE A 364 -31.33 -4.72 13.60
C PHE A 364 -31.00 -5.40 14.94
N VAL A 365 -29.73 -5.36 15.37
CA VAL A 365 -29.27 -5.96 16.65
C VAL A 365 -29.84 -5.20 17.83
N ILE A 366 -29.72 -3.87 17.78
CA ILE A 366 -30.33 -2.94 18.73
C ILE A 366 -31.18 -1.97 17.92
N SER A 367 -32.48 -1.93 18.22
CA SER A 367 -33.38 -0.96 17.59
C SER A 367 -33.00 0.47 18.01
N LYS A 368 -33.21 1.42 17.11
CA LYS A 368 -32.92 2.84 17.33
C LYS A 368 -33.53 3.38 18.62
N ASP A 369 -34.76 2.98 18.93
CA ASP A 369 -35.52 3.47 20.09
C ASP A 369 -34.99 2.92 21.41
N ASN A 370 -34.26 1.79 21.36
CA ASN A 370 -33.61 1.18 22.52
C ASN A 370 -32.18 1.70 22.75
N LEU A 371 -31.63 2.51 21.82
CA LEU A 371 -30.34 3.15 22.03
C LEU A 371 -30.47 4.31 23.03
N GLN A 372 -29.49 4.41 23.91
CA GLN A 372 -29.36 5.55 24.81
C GLN A 372 -29.38 6.87 24.01
N PRO A 373 -30.05 7.95 24.48
CA PRO A 373 -30.24 9.18 23.70
C PRO A 373 -28.95 9.77 23.12
N TRP A 374 -27.84 9.68 23.86
CA TRP A 374 -26.51 10.18 23.43
C TRP A 374 -25.83 9.31 22.37
N LEU A 375 -26.31 8.08 22.10
CA LEU A 375 -25.83 7.17 21.05
C LEU A 375 -26.75 7.14 19.81
N GLN A 376 -27.92 7.76 19.87
CA GLN A 376 -28.91 7.69 18.79
C GLN A 376 -28.42 8.29 17.46
N TRP A 377 -27.49 9.26 17.50
CA TRP A 377 -26.87 9.80 16.28
C TRP A 377 -26.05 8.73 15.53
N GLY A 378 -25.48 7.76 16.25
CA GLY A 378 -24.69 6.67 15.68
C GLY A 378 -25.47 5.86 14.65
N TYR A 379 -26.78 5.68 14.87
CA TYR A 379 -27.70 5.03 13.93
C TYR A 379 -27.64 5.67 12.53
N TRP A 380 -27.61 7.00 12.45
CA TRP A 380 -27.57 7.74 11.19
C TRP A 380 -26.18 7.76 10.54
N THR A 381 -25.13 7.48 11.30
CA THR A 381 -23.76 7.37 10.77
C THR A 381 -23.45 5.98 10.23
N SER A 382 -24.19 4.96 10.65
CA SER A 382 -23.96 3.60 10.19
C SER A 382 -24.51 3.41 8.77
N PRO A 383 -23.68 3.01 7.79
CA PRO A 383 -24.16 2.69 6.45
C PRO A 383 -25.08 1.45 6.45
N PHE A 384 -24.92 0.57 7.44
CA PHE A 384 -25.75 -0.64 7.59
C PHE A 384 -27.22 -0.29 7.83
N THR A 385 -27.49 0.79 8.55
CA THR A 385 -28.84 1.32 8.78
C THR A 385 -29.57 1.55 7.46
N TYR A 386 -28.92 2.21 6.50
CA TYR A 386 -29.54 2.54 5.23
C TYR A 386 -29.74 1.30 4.36
N ALA A 387 -28.78 0.36 4.36
CA ALA A 387 -28.93 -0.90 3.65
C ALA A 387 -30.08 -1.74 4.22
N GLN A 388 -30.15 -1.88 5.55
CA GLN A 388 -31.22 -2.63 6.23
C GLN A 388 -32.59 -2.01 5.96
N ASN A 389 -32.73 -0.69 6.08
CA ASN A 389 -33.99 0.00 5.77
C ASN A 389 -34.39 -0.20 4.31
N ALA A 390 -33.47 -0.06 3.35
CA ALA A 390 -33.80 -0.19 1.93
C ALA A 390 -34.22 -1.62 1.55
N VAL A 391 -33.53 -2.66 2.04
CA VAL A 391 -33.95 -4.05 1.77
C VAL A 391 -35.27 -4.39 2.48
N ALA A 392 -35.50 -3.86 3.70
CA ALA A 392 -36.74 -4.08 4.44
C ALA A 392 -37.94 -3.40 3.76
N LEU A 393 -37.80 -2.14 3.34
CA LEU A 393 -38.82 -1.41 2.57
C LEU A 393 -39.16 -2.16 1.27
N ASN A 394 -38.14 -2.66 0.57
CA ASN A 394 -38.31 -3.42 -0.67
C ASN A 394 -39.06 -4.75 -0.49
N GLU A 395 -38.99 -5.38 0.67
CA GLU A 395 -39.73 -6.63 0.94
C GLU A 395 -41.10 -6.38 1.57
N PHE A 396 -41.17 -5.57 2.62
CA PHE A 396 -42.37 -5.46 3.47
C PHE A 396 -43.44 -4.51 2.93
N LEU A 397 -43.11 -3.65 1.95
CA LEU A 397 -44.12 -2.85 1.23
C LEU A 397 -44.73 -3.61 0.04
N ASP A 398 -44.53 -4.93 -0.04
CA ASP A 398 -45.17 -5.78 -1.05
C ASP A 398 -46.61 -6.14 -0.64
N GLU A 399 -47.50 -6.28 -1.63
CA GLU A 399 -48.92 -6.59 -1.39
C GLU A 399 -49.12 -7.90 -0.62
N ARG A 400 -48.16 -8.83 -0.69
CA ARG A 400 -48.19 -10.08 0.10
C ARG A 400 -48.20 -9.86 1.61
N TRP A 401 -47.70 -8.72 2.09
CA TRP A 401 -47.67 -8.34 3.50
C TRP A 401 -48.86 -7.45 3.91
N ALA A 402 -49.82 -7.22 3.01
CA ALA A 402 -50.98 -6.36 3.22
C ALA A 402 -52.08 -6.98 4.09
N SER A 403 -51.86 -8.16 4.69
CA SER A 403 -52.81 -8.75 5.64
C SER A 403 -53.03 -7.81 6.82
N GLU A 404 -54.30 -7.64 7.20
CA GLU A 404 -54.70 -6.72 8.27
C GLU A 404 -54.05 -7.11 9.60
N PHE A 405 -53.32 -6.16 10.19
CA PHE A 405 -52.73 -6.31 11.52
C PHE A 405 -52.59 -4.92 12.13
N TYR A 406 -53.22 -4.72 13.30
CA TYR A 406 -53.30 -3.42 13.95
C TYR A 406 -52.24 -3.30 15.04
N TYR A 407 -51.23 -2.45 14.80
CA TYR A 407 -50.19 -2.12 15.78
C TYR A 407 -49.69 -0.69 15.58
N ALA A 408 -49.82 0.18 16.59
CA ALA A 408 -49.30 1.57 16.56
C ALA A 408 -49.59 2.32 15.24
N ASN A 409 -50.87 2.36 14.81
CA ASN A 409 -51.34 2.94 13.55
C ASN A 409 -50.80 2.29 12.26
N ALA A 410 -50.17 1.11 12.31
CA ALA A 410 -49.97 0.27 11.13
C ALA A 410 -51.26 -0.48 10.82
N LYS A 411 -51.59 -0.59 9.53
CA LYS A 411 -52.78 -1.32 9.06
C LYS A 411 -52.43 -2.71 8.52
N THR A 412 -51.18 -2.92 8.13
CA THR A 412 -50.69 -4.15 7.51
C THR A 412 -49.59 -4.79 8.34
N VAL A 413 -49.39 -6.10 8.19
CA VAL A 413 -48.27 -6.83 8.82
C VAL A 413 -46.93 -6.24 8.40
N GLY A 414 -46.78 -5.84 7.14
CA GLY A 414 -45.56 -5.22 6.60
C GLY A 414 -45.21 -3.88 7.27
N GLU A 415 -46.19 -2.99 7.45
CA GLU A 415 -45.97 -1.74 8.17
C GLU A 415 -45.71 -1.98 9.66
N ALA A 416 -46.40 -2.95 10.25
CA ALA A 416 -46.27 -3.28 11.66
C ALA A 416 -44.84 -3.77 11.99
N ILE A 417 -44.26 -4.65 11.17
CA ILE A 417 -42.89 -5.15 11.42
C ILE A 417 -41.85 -4.03 11.30
N LEU A 418 -42.02 -3.11 10.34
CA LEU A 418 -41.13 -1.96 10.18
C LEU A 418 -41.18 -1.07 11.43
N LYS A 419 -42.37 -0.76 11.95
CA LYS A 419 -42.54 0.04 13.17
C LYS A 419 -42.02 -0.68 14.43
N ILE A 420 -42.31 -1.97 14.59
CA ILE A 420 -41.83 -2.79 15.72
C ILE A 420 -40.30 -2.78 15.79
N ARG A 421 -39.64 -2.76 14.63
CA ARG A 421 -38.17 -2.73 14.53
C ARG A 421 -37.57 -1.33 14.57
N GLY A 422 -38.39 -0.26 14.59
CA GLY A 422 -37.93 1.12 14.53
C GLY A 422 -37.30 1.49 13.17
N LEU A 423 -37.76 0.85 12.09
CA LEU A 423 -37.33 1.10 10.71
C LEU A 423 -38.24 2.13 10.03
N LEU A 424 -37.73 2.70 8.94
CA LEU A 424 -38.44 3.64 8.09
C LEU A 424 -39.61 2.92 7.38
N THR A 425 -40.71 3.64 7.16
CA THR A 425 -41.95 3.06 6.60
C THR A 425 -42.32 3.59 5.21
N GLU A 426 -41.84 4.78 4.83
CA GLU A 426 -42.23 5.44 3.59
C GLU A 426 -41.31 5.04 2.41
N TRP A 427 -41.90 4.80 1.23
CA TRP A 427 -41.16 4.29 0.07
C TRP A 427 -40.06 5.22 -0.45
N HIS A 428 -40.22 6.54 -0.35
CA HIS A 428 -39.21 7.49 -0.86
C HIS A 428 -37.84 7.31 -0.18
N TRP A 429 -37.82 6.82 1.07
CA TRP A 429 -36.60 6.53 1.81
C TRP A 429 -35.75 5.44 1.15
N TYR A 430 -36.34 4.55 0.35
CA TYR A 430 -35.60 3.54 -0.40
C TYR A 430 -34.49 4.17 -1.26
N TRP A 431 -34.84 5.17 -2.08
CA TRP A 431 -33.90 5.85 -2.96
C TRP A 431 -32.91 6.74 -2.20
N ILE A 432 -33.36 7.36 -1.11
CA ILE A 432 -32.48 8.14 -0.21
C ILE A 432 -31.42 7.24 0.40
N CYS A 433 -31.80 6.06 0.92
CA CYS A 433 -30.88 5.08 1.47
C CYS A 433 -29.84 4.61 0.44
N VAL A 434 -30.26 4.29 -0.79
CA VAL A 434 -29.35 3.92 -1.88
C VAL A 434 -28.38 5.05 -2.22
N GLY A 435 -28.88 6.29 -2.32
CA GLY A 435 -28.05 7.47 -2.57
C GLY A 435 -27.01 7.70 -1.46
N ILE A 436 -27.40 7.55 -0.20
CA ILE A 436 -26.50 7.68 0.95
C ILE A 436 -25.41 6.60 0.93
N LEU A 437 -25.73 5.35 0.60
CA LEU A 437 -24.75 4.27 0.49
C LEU A 437 -23.67 4.57 -0.57
N PHE A 438 -24.08 5.05 -1.75
CA PHE A 438 -23.11 5.49 -2.77
C PHE A 438 -22.34 6.74 -2.32
N GLY A 439 -22.97 7.65 -1.60
CA GLY A 439 -22.33 8.80 -0.97
C GLY A 439 -21.20 8.39 -0.01
N PHE A 440 -21.47 7.43 0.88
CA PHE A 440 -20.43 6.85 1.74
C PHE A 440 -19.28 6.25 0.94
N SER A 441 -19.58 5.44 -0.09
CA SER A 441 -18.54 4.86 -0.95
C SER A 441 -17.66 5.95 -1.57
N LEU A 442 -18.25 7.01 -2.12
CA LEU A 442 -17.53 8.13 -2.72
C LEU A 442 -16.65 8.85 -1.71
N VAL A 443 -17.20 9.21 -0.54
CA VAL A 443 -16.47 9.91 0.53
C VAL A 443 -15.28 9.06 1.01
N LEU A 444 -15.50 7.77 1.29
CA LEU A 444 -14.44 6.88 1.76
C LEU A 444 -13.31 6.68 0.73
N ASN A 445 -13.65 6.64 -0.55
CA ASN A 445 -12.64 6.61 -1.61
C ASN A 445 -11.86 7.94 -1.66
N ILE A 446 -12.51 9.10 -1.57
CA ILE A 446 -11.82 10.40 -1.51
C ILE A 446 -10.89 10.48 -0.30
N LEU A 447 -11.37 10.07 0.88
CA LEU A 447 -10.55 10.02 2.09
C LEU A 447 -9.36 9.06 1.95
N THR A 448 -9.52 7.97 1.19
CA THR A 448 -8.40 7.08 0.85
C THR A 448 -7.37 7.78 -0.03
N ILE A 449 -7.76 8.60 -1.01
CA ILE A 449 -6.82 9.40 -1.82
C ILE A 449 -6.01 10.31 -0.90
N PHE A 450 -6.70 11.05 -0.01
CA PHE A 450 -6.03 11.94 0.93
C PHE A 450 -5.09 11.19 1.87
N ALA A 451 -5.49 10.04 2.39
CA ALA A 451 -4.62 9.19 3.20
C ALA A 451 -3.37 8.76 2.40
N LEU A 452 -3.53 8.34 1.16
CA LEU A 452 -2.42 7.93 0.28
C LEU A 452 -1.52 9.11 -0.16
N GLU A 453 -2.02 10.33 -0.22
CA GLU A 453 -1.23 11.50 -0.62
C GLU A 453 -0.49 12.13 0.56
N PHE A 454 -1.15 12.30 1.70
CA PHE A 454 -0.59 13.03 2.84
C PHE A 454 0.16 12.17 3.85
N MET A 455 -0.10 10.86 3.91
CA MET A 455 0.63 10.01 4.85
C MET A 455 2.05 9.73 4.37
N ASN A 456 3.01 9.82 5.28
CA ASN A 456 4.40 9.46 5.00
C ASN A 456 4.56 7.95 4.85
N CYS A 457 5.49 7.55 3.99
CA CYS A 457 5.89 6.16 3.86
C CYS A 457 6.46 5.66 5.21
N MET A 458 5.96 4.51 5.68
CA MET A 458 6.42 3.91 6.94
C MET A 458 7.88 3.45 6.86
N TYR A 459 8.34 3.08 5.67
CA TYR A 459 9.67 2.52 5.45
C TYR A 459 10.78 3.58 5.43
N THR A 460 10.44 4.85 5.24
CA THR A 460 11.40 5.97 5.24
C THR A 460 11.78 6.43 6.66
N LYS A 461 11.03 6.01 7.71
CA LYS A 461 11.41 6.34 9.10
C LYS A 461 12.74 5.71 9.52
N ALA A 462 13.19 4.65 8.86
CA ALA A 462 14.55 4.12 9.07
C ALA A 462 15.64 5.05 8.51
N ILE A 463 15.35 5.82 7.46
CA ILE A 463 16.32 6.70 6.78
C ILE A 463 16.38 8.09 7.43
N LYS A 464 15.24 8.62 7.92
CA LYS A 464 15.19 9.95 8.55
C LYS A 464 15.95 10.07 9.88
N ILE A 465 16.30 8.95 10.53
CA ILE A 465 17.07 8.98 11.79
C ILE A 465 18.54 9.36 11.53
N LEU A 466 19.04 9.24 10.30
CA LEU A 466 20.42 9.59 9.95
C LEU A 466 20.65 11.07 9.58
N ILE A 467 19.58 11.86 9.41
CA ILE A 467 19.69 13.29 9.01
C ILE A 467 19.49 14.24 10.22
N SER A 468 19.08 13.73 11.38
CA SER A 468 18.74 14.57 12.55
C SER A 468 19.84 14.65 13.63
N ILE A 469 21.12 14.55 13.26
CA ILE A 469 22.25 14.74 14.20
C ILE A 469 22.95 16.11 14.04
N GLU A 470 22.54 16.96 13.10
CA GLU A 470 23.05 18.33 13.02
C GLU A 470 21.93 19.37 13.11
N THR A 471 21.56 19.69 14.35
CA THR A 471 21.26 21.06 14.82
C THR A 471 21.74 21.22 16.23
#